data_AF-A0A1G9Y448-F1
#
_entry.id   AF-A0A1G9Y448-F1
#
_cell.length_a   1.000
_cell.length_b   1.000
_cell.length_c   1.000
_cell.angle_alpha   90.00
_cell.angle_beta   90.00
_cell.angle_gamma   90.00
#
_symmetry.space_group_name_H-M   'P 1'
#
loop_
_entity.id
_entity.type
_entity.pdbx_description
1 polymer ?
#
loop_
_entity_poly.entity_id
_entity_poly.type
_entity_poly.pdbx_seq_one_letter_code
_entity_poly.pdbx_strand_id
1 'polypeptide(L)'
;MYYMRFINDDGSSEEFEVHQGHIFCKCHECGQEFTPRCIEFDKQFDYEEESFFWNACPDCIKMREAENNRQAMKLAHIELAEKLSRVFKKEITPADVQQFIDDNKGSGCQDIDDAIQKRFGSGSRFVSAREEPQIAQQGKSITI
;
A
#
# COMPACT_ATOMS: atom_id res chain seq x y z
N MET A 1 -0.20 -32.70 15.57
CA MET A 1 0.97 -33.45 15.08
C MET A 1 0.93 -33.37 13.57
N TYR A 2 1.95 -32.80 12.96
CA TYR A 2 2.03 -32.65 11.50
C TYR A 2 3.17 -33.52 11.00
N TYR A 3 3.07 -34.06 9.79
CA TYR A 3 4.16 -34.77 9.15
C TYR A 3 4.63 -33.97 7.95
N MET A 4 5.92 -33.70 7.85
CA MET A 4 6.53 -33.17 6.62
C MET A 4 7.02 -34.35 5.81
N ARG A 5 6.51 -34.50 4.59
CA ARG A 5 6.95 -35.51 3.64
C ARG A 5 7.86 -34.86 2.60
N PHE A 6 9.11 -35.30 2.53
CA PHE A 6 10.06 -34.93 1.48
C PHE A 6 10.03 -36.01 0.42
N ILE A 7 9.97 -35.63 -0.86
CA ILE A 7 10.06 -36.57 -1.99
C ILE A 7 11.44 -36.40 -2.60
N ASN A 8 12.20 -37.47 -2.65
CA ASN A 8 13.55 -37.51 -3.20
C ASN A 8 13.50 -37.71 -4.72
N ASP A 9 14.59 -37.36 -5.41
CA ASP A 9 14.71 -37.50 -6.87
C ASP A 9 14.57 -38.94 -7.38
N ASP A 10 14.80 -39.93 -6.52
CA ASP A 10 14.62 -41.35 -6.81
C ASP A 10 13.16 -41.84 -6.65
N GLY A 11 12.23 -40.94 -6.33
CA GLY A 11 10.82 -41.22 -6.09
C GLY A 11 10.53 -41.80 -4.70
N SER A 12 11.54 -41.96 -3.84
CA SER A 12 11.32 -42.29 -2.43
C SER A 12 10.78 -41.08 -1.67
N SER A 13 10.16 -41.33 -0.51
CA SER A 13 9.72 -40.25 0.35
C SER A 13 10.08 -40.50 1.81
N GLU A 14 10.55 -39.46 2.48
CA GLU A 14 10.85 -39.47 3.91
C GLU A 14 9.80 -38.64 4.65
N GLU A 15 9.28 -39.18 5.76
CA GLU A 15 8.33 -38.47 6.62
C GLU A 15 8.96 -38.15 7.96
N PHE A 16 8.95 -36.87 8.32
CA PHE A 16 9.43 -36.40 9.61
C PHE A 16 8.24 -35.97 10.46
N GLU A 17 8.18 -36.48 11.68
CA GLU A 17 7.19 -36.05 12.65
C GLU A 17 7.55 -34.65 13.16
N VAL A 18 6.69 -33.70 12.86
CA VAL A 18 6.84 -32.31 13.26
C VAL A 18 5.82 -31.99 14.34
N HIS A 19 6.34 -31.73 15.54
CA HIS A 19 5.54 -31.15 16.61
C HIS A 19 5.24 -29.68 16.28
N GLN A 20 4.02 -29.23 16.58
CA GLN A 20 3.61 -27.84 16.34
C GLN A 20 4.60 -26.91 17.06
N GLY A 21 5.36 -26.12 16.29
CA GLY A 21 6.43 -25.27 16.80
C GLY A 21 7.86 -25.76 16.56
N HIS A 22 8.10 -26.75 15.68
CA HIS A 22 9.46 -27.24 15.37
C HIS A 22 10.02 -26.76 14.02
N ILE A 23 9.23 -26.04 13.22
CA ILE A 23 9.72 -25.49 11.95
C ILE A 23 9.98 -24.00 12.13
N PHE A 24 11.25 -23.64 12.00
CA PHE A 24 11.72 -22.27 12.10
C PHE A 24 12.46 -21.89 10.82
N CYS A 25 12.21 -20.68 10.35
CA CYS A 25 12.99 -20.03 9.31
C CYS A 25 13.92 -19.01 9.96
N LYS A 26 15.11 -18.84 9.41
CA LYS A 26 16.01 -17.76 9.80
C LYS A 26 15.72 -16.53 8.94
N CYS A 27 15.38 -15.42 9.57
CA CYS A 27 15.16 -14.17 8.86
C CYS A 27 16.46 -13.67 8.23
N HIS A 28 16.44 -13.37 6.93
CA HIS A 28 17.62 -12.86 6.23
C HIS A 28 18.02 -11.44 6.64
N GLU A 29 17.07 -10.63 7.15
CA GLU A 29 17.32 -9.25 7.58
C GLU A 29 17.95 -9.18 8.97
N CYS A 30 17.29 -9.76 9.98
CA CYS A 30 17.71 -9.65 11.37
C CYS A 30 18.38 -10.90 11.93
N GLY A 31 18.37 -12.02 11.19
CA GLY A 31 18.95 -13.28 11.62
C GLY A 31 18.13 -14.05 12.66
N GLN A 32 16.98 -13.53 13.10
CA GLN A 32 16.12 -14.16 14.10
C GLN A 32 15.41 -15.38 13.53
N GLU A 33 15.28 -16.43 14.35
CA GLU A 33 14.44 -17.58 14.04
C GLU A 33 12.96 -17.24 14.28
N PHE A 34 12.10 -17.58 13.33
CA PHE A 34 10.67 -17.35 13.42
C PHE A 34 9.90 -18.52 12.83
N THR A 35 8.69 -18.75 13.32
CA THR A 35 7.78 -19.73 12.72
C THR A 35 7.10 -19.09 11.50
N PRO A 36 7.34 -19.61 10.28
CA PRO A 36 6.72 -19.08 9.08
C PRO A 36 5.21 -19.36 9.07
N ARG A 37 4.44 -18.48 8.40
CA ARG A 37 2.99 -18.70 8.21
C ARG A 37 2.69 -19.74 7.13
N CYS A 38 3.55 -19.83 6.12
CA CYS A 38 3.49 -20.79 5.02
C CYS A 38 4.92 -21.18 4.66
N ILE A 39 5.13 -22.44 4.26
CA ILE A 39 6.40 -22.94 3.75
C ILE A 39 6.12 -23.55 2.39
N GLU A 40 6.67 -22.93 1.36
CA GLU A 40 6.64 -23.45 0.00
C GLU A 40 8.07 -23.76 -0.42
N PHE A 41 8.32 -25.02 -0.74
CA PHE A 41 9.59 -25.46 -1.30
C PHE A 41 9.58 -25.21 -2.81
N ASP A 42 10.75 -24.89 -3.37
CA ASP A 42 10.97 -24.70 -4.82
C ASP A 42 10.19 -23.55 -5.47
N LYS A 43 9.61 -22.65 -4.67
CA LYS A 43 9.04 -21.41 -5.21
C LYS A 43 10.15 -20.53 -5.78
N GLN A 44 10.13 -20.36 -7.10
CA GLN A 44 10.88 -19.29 -7.74
C GLN A 44 10.09 -17.99 -7.61
N PHE A 45 10.78 -16.92 -7.21
CA PHE A 45 10.18 -15.60 -7.07
C PHE A 45 10.49 -14.79 -8.32
N ASP A 46 9.45 -14.24 -8.94
CA ASP A 46 9.61 -13.35 -10.10
C ASP A 46 10.16 -11.97 -9.69
N TYR A 47 10.01 -11.61 -8.40
CA TYR A 47 10.37 -10.30 -7.87
C TYR A 47 11.09 -10.41 -6.51
N GLU A 48 12.11 -9.59 -6.30
CA GLU A 48 12.85 -9.51 -5.03
C GLU A 48 11.95 -9.12 -3.85
N GLU A 49 10.95 -8.27 -4.08
CA GLU A 49 10.00 -7.87 -3.05
C GLU A 49 9.17 -9.05 -2.56
N GLU A 50 8.75 -9.94 -3.45
CA GLU A 50 8.05 -11.16 -3.05
C GLU A 50 8.97 -12.08 -2.26
N SER A 51 10.19 -12.32 -2.74
CA SER A 51 11.20 -13.11 -2.02
C SER A 51 11.45 -12.58 -0.59
N PHE A 52 11.46 -11.25 -0.41
CA PHE A 52 11.60 -10.65 0.92
C PHE A 52 10.48 -11.06 1.87
N PHE A 53 9.22 -10.94 1.47
CA PHE A 53 8.07 -11.21 2.35
C PHE A 53 8.00 -12.67 2.80
N TRP A 54 8.54 -13.59 2.00
CA TRP A 54 8.60 -15.02 2.33
C TRP A 54 9.76 -15.36 3.28
N ASN A 55 10.84 -14.58 3.26
CA ASN A 55 12.08 -14.89 3.99
C ASN A 55 12.36 -13.93 5.17
N ALA A 56 11.48 -12.98 5.45
CA ALA A 56 11.59 -12.04 6.55
C ALA A 56 10.70 -12.45 7.73
N CYS A 57 11.15 -12.16 8.96
CA CYS A 57 10.30 -12.38 10.13
C CYS A 57 9.13 -11.38 10.14
N PRO A 58 8.04 -11.67 10.88
CA PRO A 58 6.86 -10.78 10.93
C PRO A 58 7.17 -9.33 11.32
N ASP A 59 8.19 -9.10 12.15
CA ASP A 59 8.56 -7.75 12.58
C ASP A 59 9.31 -6.99 11.48
N CYS A 60 10.25 -7.64 10.78
CA CYS A 60 10.92 -7.06 9.62
C CYS A 60 9.93 -6.77 8.48
N ILE A 61 8.93 -7.63 8.28
CA ILE A 61 7.83 -7.40 7.33
C ILE A 61 7.08 -6.11 7.68
N LYS A 62 6.60 -5.99 8.92
CA LYS A 62 5.89 -4.79 9.39
C LYS A 62 6.74 -3.53 9.27
N MET A 63 8.04 -3.62 9.56
CA MET A 63 8.95 -2.49 9.40
C MET A 63 9.06 -2.06 7.93
N ARG A 64 9.20 -3.01 6.99
CA ARG A 64 9.24 -2.69 5.56
C ARG A 64 7.92 -2.13 5.06
N GLU A 65 6.78 -2.69 5.47
CA GLU A 65 5.46 -2.15 5.14
C GLU A 65 5.28 -0.72 5.67
N ALA A 66 5.69 -0.45 6.90
CA ALA A 66 5.65 0.89 7.48
C ALA A 66 6.54 1.87 6.71
N GLU A 67 7.72 1.44 6.27
CA GLU A 67 8.61 2.27 5.45
C GLU A 67 8.02 2.56 4.07
N ASN A 68 7.50 1.53 3.39
CA ASN A 68 6.84 1.69 2.09
C ASN A 68 5.66 2.66 2.19
N ASN A 69 4.84 2.52 3.22
CA ASN A 69 3.73 3.44 3.49
C ASN A 69 4.22 4.88 3.75
N ARG A 70 5.30 5.04 4.51
CA ARG A 70 5.91 6.35 4.77
C ARG A 70 6.44 6.99 3.48
N GLN A 71 7.06 6.21 2.60
CA GLN A 71 7.53 6.68 1.30
C GLN A 71 6.37 7.06 0.37
N ALA A 72 5.33 6.22 0.30
CA ALA A 72 4.13 6.52 -0.48
C ALA A 72 3.45 7.82 0.00
N MET A 73 3.35 8.02 1.32
CA MET A 73 2.81 9.25 1.90
C MET A 73 3.66 10.49 1.54
N LYS A 74 5.00 10.38 1.59
CA LYS A 74 5.89 11.47 1.15
C LYS A 74 5.67 11.83 -0.32
N LEU A 75 5.57 10.85 -1.21
CA LEU A 75 5.29 11.07 -2.63
C LEU A 75 3.92 11.73 -2.84
N ALA A 76 2.89 11.30 -2.11
CA ALA A 76 1.57 11.90 -2.16
C ALA A 76 1.59 13.39 -1.73
N HIS A 77 2.36 13.73 -0.70
CA HIS A 77 2.52 15.14 -0.27
C HIS A 77 3.26 15.98 -1.30
N ILE A 78 4.27 15.43 -1.97
CA ILE A 78 4.97 16.10 -3.07
C ILE A 78 3.99 16.39 -4.21
N GLU A 79 3.25 15.38 -4.66
CA GLU A 79 2.29 15.55 -5.76
C GLU A 79 1.20 16.56 -5.40
N LEU A 80 0.69 16.53 -4.16
CA LEU A 80 -0.31 17.48 -3.69
C LEU A 80 0.26 18.90 -3.60
N ALA A 81 1.48 19.07 -3.09
CA ALA A 81 2.15 20.36 -3.00
C ALA A 81 2.35 20.99 -4.38
N GLU A 82 2.75 20.19 -5.39
CA GLU A 82 2.85 20.67 -6.77
C GLU A 82 1.51 21.10 -7.35
N LYS A 83 0.44 20.31 -7.13
CA LYS A 83 -0.90 20.64 -7.59
C LYS A 83 -1.40 21.94 -6.96
N LEU A 84 -1.27 22.08 -5.64
CA LEU A 84 -1.67 23.30 -4.94
C LEU A 84 -0.83 24.49 -5.41
N SER A 85 0.49 24.31 -5.58
CA SER A 85 1.37 25.38 -6.07
C SER A 85 0.91 25.96 -7.40
N ARG A 86 0.48 25.08 -8.33
CA ARG A 86 -0.07 25.48 -9.64
C ARG A 86 -1.38 26.26 -9.50
N VAL A 87 -2.27 25.81 -8.63
CA VAL A 87 -3.62 26.40 -8.42
C VAL A 87 -3.54 27.78 -7.78
N PHE A 88 -2.72 27.91 -6.73
CA PHE A 88 -2.57 29.13 -5.96
C PHE A 88 -1.48 30.06 -6.51
N LYS A 89 -0.73 29.61 -7.54
CA LYS A 89 0.40 30.32 -8.15
C LYS A 89 1.41 30.79 -7.10
N LYS A 90 1.71 29.91 -6.15
CA LYS A 90 2.61 30.14 -5.02
C LYS A 90 3.46 28.90 -4.81
N GLU A 91 4.63 29.07 -4.22
CA GLU A 91 5.42 27.94 -3.74
C GLU A 91 4.73 27.33 -2.51
N ILE A 92 4.32 26.08 -2.63
CA ILE A 92 3.77 25.28 -1.53
C ILE A 92 4.64 24.03 -1.45
N THR A 93 5.18 23.75 -0.27
CA THR A 93 6.10 22.63 -0.04
C THR A 93 5.36 21.40 0.51
N PRO A 94 5.96 20.20 0.43
CA PRO A 94 5.39 19.01 1.07
C PRO A 94 5.22 19.17 2.59
N ALA A 95 6.06 19.99 3.24
CA ALA A 95 5.95 20.31 4.66
C ALA A 95 4.73 21.17 4.97
N ASP A 96 4.38 22.12 4.11
CA ASP A 96 3.17 22.93 4.24
C ASP A 96 1.90 22.08 4.14
N VAL A 97 1.92 21.09 3.23
CA VAL A 97 0.84 20.10 3.06
C VAL A 97 0.71 19.24 4.31
N GLN A 98 1.82 18.70 4.83
CA GLN A 98 1.81 17.91 6.06
C GLN A 98 1.22 18.70 7.23
N GLN A 99 1.70 19.93 7.46
CA GLN A 99 1.19 20.77 8.53
C GLN A 99 -0.29 21.09 8.35
N PHE A 100 -0.74 21.31 7.10
CA PHE A 100 -2.17 21.52 6.82
C PHE A 100 -3.02 20.30 7.19
N ILE A 101 -2.57 19.08 6.85
CA ILE A 101 -3.26 17.83 7.20
C ILE A 101 -3.32 17.67 8.72
N ASP A 102 -2.22 17.92 9.42
CA ASP A 102 -2.15 17.80 10.88
C ASP A 102 -3.08 18.81 11.58
N ASP A 103 -3.12 20.05 11.11
CA ASP A 103 -3.97 21.11 11.66
C ASP A 103 -5.48 20.85 11.42
N ASN A 104 -5.83 20.00 10.46
CA ASN A 104 -7.22 19.69 10.09
C ASN A 104 -7.59 18.22 10.35
N LYS A 105 -6.80 17.51 11.15
CA LYS A 105 -7.04 16.11 11.48
C LYS A 105 -8.35 15.98 12.27
N GLY A 106 -9.39 15.42 11.64
CA GLY A 106 -10.71 15.22 12.23
C GLY A 106 -11.76 16.28 11.85
N SER A 107 -11.42 17.24 11.00
CA SER A 107 -12.37 18.21 10.43
C SER A 107 -13.30 17.55 9.40
N GLY A 108 -14.54 18.04 9.29
CA GLY A 108 -15.49 17.59 8.26
C GLY A 108 -15.08 18.07 6.86
N CYS A 109 -15.52 17.37 5.81
CA CYS A 109 -15.15 17.67 4.43
C CYS A 109 -15.48 19.12 4.00
N GLN A 110 -16.57 19.70 4.52
CA GLN A 110 -16.98 21.09 4.22
C GLN A 110 -16.05 22.14 4.83
N ASP A 111 -15.36 21.84 5.93
CA ASP A 111 -14.44 22.77 6.59
C ASP A 111 -13.07 22.84 5.87
N ILE A 112 -12.76 21.83 5.05
CA ILE A 112 -11.45 21.67 4.40
C ILE A 112 -11.26 22.71 3.29
N ASP A 113 -12.26 22.93 2.43
CA ASP A 113 -12.13 23.88 1.31
C ASP A 113 -11.91 25.32 1.81
N ASP A 114 -12.64 25.73 2.85
CA ASP A 114 -12.45 27.03 3.49
C ASP A 114 -11.08 27.12 4.18
N ALA A 115 -10.61 26.03 4.82
CA ALA A 115 -9.29 25.99 5.44
C ALA A 115 -8.16 26.09 4.41
N ILE A 116 -8.29 25.43 3.25
CA ILE A 116 -7.35 25.55 2.12
C ILE A 116 -7.30 27.00 1.65
N GLN A 117 -8.46 27.63 1.44
CA GLN A 117 -8.51 29.02 0.98
C GLN A 117 -7.93 29.99 2.02
N LYS A 118 -8.20 29.78 3.31
CA LYS A 118 -7.62 30.61 4.39
C LYS A 118 -6.09 30.48 4.44
N ARG A 119 -5.56 29.28 4.23
CA ARG A 119 -4.12 29.02 4.36
C ARG A 119 -3.32 29.42 3.13
N PHE A 120 -3.77 29.00 1.95
CA PHE A 120 -3.02 29.18 0.70
C PHE A 120 -3.49 30.42 -0.09
N GLY A 121 -4.67 30.95 0.25
CA GLY A 121 -5.31 32.12 -0.37
C GLY A 121 -6.42 31.72 -1.34
N SER A 122 -6.99 32.70 -2.04
CA SER A 122 -7.95 32.45 -3.11
C SER A 122 -7.22 32.10 -4.41
N GLY A 123 -7.09 30.81 -4.70
CA GLY A 123 -6.59 30.30 -5.97
C GLY A 123 -7.64 30.47 -7.07
N SER A 124 -7.22 30.33 -8.34
CA SER A 124 -8.20 30.17 -9.42
C SER A 124 -9.02 28.91 -9.09
N ARG A 125 -10.33 29.08 -8.83
CA ARG A 125 -11.23 27.97 -8.50
C ARG A 125 -11.02 26.84 -9.52
N PHE A 126 -10.87 25.61 -9.03
CA PHE A 126 -11.18 24.45 -9.85
C PHE A 126 -12.62 24.61 -10.30
N VAL A 127 -12.83 24.96 -11.57
CA VAL A 127 -14.06 24.56 -12.23
C VAL A 127 -13.95 23.05 -12.32
N SER A 128 -14.49 22.35 -11.31
CA SER A 128 -14.77 20.93 -11.43
C SER A 128 -15.85 20.83 -12.49
N ALA A 129 -15.45 20.81 -13.76
CA ALA A 129 -16.28 20.29 -14.81
C ALA A 129 -16.36 18.77 -14.61
N ARG A 130 -17.13 18.35 -13.60
CA ARG A 130 -17.93 17.15 -13.76
C ARG A 130 -18.98 17.51 -14.80
N GLU A 131 -18.60 17.48 -16.06
CA GLU A 131 -19.58 17.17 -17.11
C GLU A 131 -20.01 15.74 -16.83
N GLU A 132 -21.16 15.61 -16.16
CA GLU A 132 -21.92 14.37 -16.24
C GLU A 132 -22.15 14.10 -17.73
N PRO A 133 -21.74 12.95 -18.28
CA PRO A 133 -22.20 12.58 -19.60
C PRO A 133 -23.72 12.39 -19.48
N GLN A 134 -24.48 13.30 -20.09
CA GLN A 134 -25.89 13.08 -20.38
C GLN A 134 -25.98 11.82 -21.23
N ILE A 135 -26.33 10.69 -20.61
CA ILE A 135 -26.67 9.47 -21.31
C ILE A 135 -27.98 9.76 -22.05
N ALA A 136 -27.86 10.08 -23.33
CA ALA A 136 -29.00 10.10 -24.24
C ALA A 136 -29.55 8.67 -24.31
N GLN A 137 -30.65 8.42 -23.60
CA GLN A 137 -31.47 7.23 -23.81
C GLN A 137 -32.08 7.30 -25.21
N GLN A 138 -31.43 6.68 -26.20
CA GLN A 138 -32.12 6.25 -27.41
C GLN A 138 -32.64 4.83 -27.17
N GLY A 139 -33.91 4.75 -26.74
CA GLY A 139 -34.67 3.52 -26.77
C GLY A 139 -34.86 3.07 -28.22
N LYS A 140 -34.31 1.91 -28.57
CA LYS A 140 -34.78 1.13 -29.72
C LYS A 140 -35.56 -0.05 -29.18
N SER A 141 -36.88 0.07 -29.30
CA SER A 141 -37.85 -0.99 -29.10
C SER A 141 -37.60 -2.09 -30.13
N ILE A 142 -37.39 -3.33 -29.67
CA ILE A 142 -37.44 -4.53 -30.51
C ILE A 142 -38.78 -5.20 -30.20
N THR A 143 -39.66 -5.23 -31.19
CA THR A 143 -40.91 -5.99 -31.18
C THR A 143 -40.58 -7.46 -31.42
N ILE A 144 -41.10 -8.35 -30.56
CA ILE A 144 -41.08 -9.82 -30.72
C ILE A 144 -42.18 -10.22 -31.71
#